data_AF-A0A2Y9TW16-F1
#
_entry.id   AF-A0A2Y9TW16-F1
#
_cell.length_a   1.000
_cell.length_b   1.000
_cell.length_c   1.000
_cell.angle_alpha   90.00
_cell.angle_beta   90.00
_cell.angle_gamma   90.00
#
_symmetry.space_group_name_H-M   'P 1'
#
loop_
_entity.id
_entity.type
_entity.pdbx_description
1 polymer ?
#
loop_
_entity_poly.entity_id
_entity_poly.type
_entity_poly.pdbx_seq_one_letter_code
_entity_poly.pdbx_strand_id
1 'polypeptide(L)' 'MGYAPNGGKTQPSPQIKISGKWLEALGFTSGQPVTVTTERGRMVIEADITL' A
#
# COMPACT_ATOMS: atom_id res chain seq x y z
N MET A 1 -18.57 24.26 28.51
CA MET A 1 -18.05 23.77 27.22
C MET A 1 -16.58 23.42 27.42
N GLY A 2 -16.25 22.16 27.67
CA GLY A 2 -14.86 21.71 27.84
C GLY A 2 -14.44 20.93 26.59
N TYR A 3 -13.45 21.42 25.86
CA TYR A 3 -12.89 20.68 24.73
C TYR A 3 -12.13 19.46 25.27
N ALA A 4 -12.55 18.26 24.86
CA ALA A 4 -11.78 17.05 25.10
C ALA A 4 -10.62 17.01 24.08
N PRO A 5 -9.34 16.97 24.51
CA PRO A 5 -8.22 16.85 23.60
C PRO A 5 -8.33 15.52 22.86
N ASN A 6 -8.03 15.54 21.56
CA ASN A 6 -8.22 14.42 20.64
C ASN A 6 -7.22 13.28 20.97
N GLY A 7 -7.52 12.51 22.02
CA GLY A 7 -6.90 11.29 22.57
C GLY A 7 -5.69 10.66 21.90
N GLY A 8 -4.60 11.40 21.67
CA GLY A 8 -3.29 10.84 21.30
C GLY A 8 -3.30 9.92 20.08
N LYS A 9 -4.16 10.16 19.07
CA LYS A 9 -4.11 9.40 17.82
C LYS A 9 -2.82 9.77 17.10
N THR A 10 -1.80 8.92 17.25
CA THR A 10 -0.63 8.88 16.37
C THR A 10 -1.14 8.92 14.94
N GLN A 11 -0.65 9.89 14.16
CA GLN A 11 -0.97 9.97 12.73
C GLN A 11 -0.80 8.57 12.13
N PRO A 12 -1.82 8.02 11.42
CA PRO A 12 -1.65 6.72 10.79
C PRO A 12 -0.42 6.79 9.89
N SER A 13 0.42 5.78 9.95
CA SER A 13 1.58 5.67 9.07
C SER A 13 1.15 5.95 7.63
N PRO A 14 1.99 6.61 6.82
CA PRO A 14 1.64 6.90 5.44
C PRO A 14 1.23 5.60 4.72
N GLN A 15 0.08 5.63 4.06
CA GLN A 15 -0.47 4.51 3.29
C GLN A 15 -0.59 4.91 1.83
N ILE A 16 -0.27 3.96 0.95
CA ILE A 16 -0.53 4.08 -0.48
C ILE A 16 -1.62 3.06 -0.82
N LYS A 17 -2.75 3.55 -1.34
CA LYS A 17 -3.84 2.69 -1.82
C LYS A 17 -3.84 2.67 -3.33
N ILE A 18 -3.62 1.50 -3.90
CA ILE A 18 -3.75 1.22 -5.33
C ILE A 18 -4.95 0.32 -5.56
N SER A 19 -5.75 0.63 -6.58
CA SER A 19 -6.97 -0.11 -6.89
C SER A 19 -7.32 0.02 -8.37
N GLY A 20 -7.99 -0.99 -8.91
CA GLY A 20 -8.56 -0.98 -10.26
C GLY A 20 -8.28 -2.28 -11.01
N LYS A 21 -9.08 -2.55 -12.05
CA LYS A 21 -8.96 -3.78 -12.87
C LYS A 21 -7.62 -3.87 -13.62
N TRP A 22 -6.93 -2.75 -13.81
CA TRP A 22 -5.63 -2.72 -14.48
C TRP A 22 -4.55 -3.49 -13.71
N LEU A 23 -4.72 -3.70 -12.39
CA LEU A 23 -3.80 -4.50 -11.58
C LEU A 23 -3.78 -5.96 -12.03
N GLU A 24 -4.96 -6.54 -12.34
CA GLU A 24 -5.05 -7.92 -12.85
C GLU A 24 -4.34 -8.07 -14.20
N ALA A 25 -4.45 -7.06 -15.08
CA ALA A 25 -3.76 -7.04 -16.36
C ALA A 25 -2.23 -6.95 -16.23
N LEU A 26 -1.73 -6.47 -15.08
CA LEU A 26 -0.30 -6.47 -14.73
C LEU A 26 0.13 -7.72 -13.95
N GLY A 27 -0.75 -8.71 -13.79
CA GLY A 27 -0.46 -9.95 -13.04
C GLY A 27 -0.67 -9.85 -11.53
N PHE A 28 -1.32 -8.79 -11.03
CA PHE A 28 -1.69 -8.70 -9.63
C PHE A 28 -3.00 -9.43 -9.33
N THR A 29 -2.95 -10.48 -8.51
CA THR A 29 -4.12 -11.21 -8.02
C THR A 29 -4.22 -11.14 -6.50
N SER A 30 -5.42 -11.39 -5.94
CA SER A 30 -5.63 -11.38 -4.50
C SER A 30 -5.02 -12.61 -3.83
N GLY A 31 -4.38 -12.42 -2.67
CA GLY A 31 -3.84 -13.52 -1.87
C GLY A 31 -2.44 -13.98 -2.30
N GLN A 32 -1.88 -13.41 -3.36
CA GLN A 32 -0.49 -13.67 -3.77
C GLN A 32 0.48 -12.74 -3.02
N PRO A 33 1.70 -13.21 -2.71
CA PRO A 33 2.75 -12.34 -2.20
C PRO A 33 3.19 -11.34 -3.28
N VAL A 34 3.64 -10.17 -2.82
CA VAL A 34 4.26 -9.14 -3.68
C VAL A 34 5.58 -8.70 -3.06
N THR A 35 6.54 -8.38 -3.90
CA THR A 35 7.81 -7.79 -3.47
C THR A 35 7.71 -6.29 -3.58
N VAL A 36 8.09 -5.60 -2.50
CA VAL A 36 8.16 -4.14 -2.45
C VAL A 36 9.61 -3.73 -2.23
N THR A 37 10.18 -3.03 -3.20
CA THR A 37 11.54 -2.49 -3.12
C THR A 37 11.52 -0.97 -3.20
N THR A 38 12.50 -0.36 -2.54
CA THR A 38 12.73 1.09 -2.63
C THR A 38 13.99 1.30 -3.46
N GLU A 39 13.86 2.10 -4.51
CA GLU A 39 14.96 2.60 -5.31
C GLU A 39 15.07 4.11 -5.13
N ARG A 40 16.15 4.71 -5.66
CA ARG A 40 16.35 6.16 -5.52
C ARG A 40 15.22 6.93 -6.20
N GLY A 41 14.32 7.50 -5.40
CA GLY A 41 13.21 8.34 -5.85
C GLY A 41 11.96 7.58 -6.29
N ARG A 42 11.89 6.26 -6.13
CA ARG A 42 10.69 5.48 -6.48
C ARG A 42 10.53 4.21 -5.64
N MET A 43 9.29 3.75 -5.52
CA MET A 43 8.93 2.45 -4.96
C MET A 43 8.50 1.54 -6.10
N VAL A 44 9.02 0.32 -6.13
CA VAL A 44 8.68 -0.69 -7.13
C VAL A 44 7.92 -1.80 -6.42
N ILE A 45 6.78 -2.19 -6.99
CA ILE A 45 5.93 -3.27 -6.51
C ILE A 45 5.87 -4.31 -7.62
N GLU A 46 6.31 -5.52 -7.33
CA GLU A 46 6.36 -6.62 -8.29
C GLU A 46 5.49 -7.76 -7.79
N ALA A 47 4.64 -8.29 -8.66
CA ALA A 47 3.90 -9.52 -8.39
C ALA A 47 4.86 -10.71 -8.48
N ASP A 48 4.74 -11.66 -7.55
CA ASP A 48 5.37 -12.96 -7.72
C ASP A 48 4.57 -13.75 -8.78
N ILE A 49 5.06 -13.71 -10.01
CA ILE A 49 4.46 -14.45 -11.13
C ILE A 49 5.20 -15.79 -11.22
N THR A 50 4.73 -16.79 -10.49
CA THR A 50 5.16 -18.16 -10.74
C THR A 50 4.52 -18.62 -12.06
N LEU A 51 5.32 -18.70 -13.13
CA LEU A 51 4.91 -19.22 -14.45
C LEU A 51 4.73 -20.74 -14.44
#